data_AF-E6WS79-F1
#
_entry.id   AF-E6WS79-F1
#
_cell.length_a   1.000
_cell.length_b   1.000
_cell.length_c   1.000
_cell.angle_alpha   90.00
_cell.angle_beta   90.00
_cell.angle_gamma   90.00
#
_symmetry.space_group_name_H-M   'P 1'
#
loop_
_entity.id
_entity.type
_entity.pdbx_description
1 polymer ?
#
loop_
_entity_poly.entity_id
_entity_poly.type
_entity_poly.pdbx_seq_one_letter_code
_entity_poly.pdbx_strand_id
1 'polypeptide(L)'
;MKASDNEFPKLILTEGAPPATPDAGTVKVYAKTDGAVYAMDDTGAETPLGGGGGGSGDVVGPSSAVDARVAVFDGTSGKLIKDGGVTVDELVAQARTSPENVQTGTAYTLVLADAFKLVAMNNASPNTLTVPPNSAVAFPVGTRIDLSQDGAGQTTIAAGAGVTIRTPETLKIRKQYGKATLIKRATDTWDLEGNLEATP
;
A
#
# COMPACT_ATOMS: atom_id res chain seq x y z
N MET A 1 -23.34 36.68 48.83
CA MET A 1 -22.37 35.62 48.55
C MET A 1 -21.70 35.96 47.22
N LYS A 2 -20.50 36.56 47.25
CA LYS A 2 -19.76 36.97 46.05
C LYS A 2 -18.59 36.01 45.86
N ALA A 3 -18.43 35.53 44.63
CA ALA A 3 -17.43 34.56 44.19
C ALA A 3 -16.01 35.17 44.10
N SER A 4 -15.46 35.64 45.23
CA SER A 4 -14.10 36.20 45.30
C SER A 4 -13.01 35.17 45.63
N ASP A 5 -13.39 33.96 46.01
CA ASP A 5 -12.48 33.05 46.73
C ASP A 5 -11.73 32.09 45.79
N ASN A 6 -11.23 32.60 44.66
CA ASN A 6 -10.36 31.83 43.76
C ASN A 6 -8.92 32.38 43.82
N GLU A 7 -8.33 32.42 45.03
CA GLU A 7 -6.94 32.81 45.31
C GLU A 7 -5.93 31.68 45.05
N PHE A 8 -5.97 31.03 43.89
CA PHE A 8 -4.83 30.18 43.50
C PHE A 8 -3.66 31.06 43.03
N PRO A 9 -2.45 30.93 43.58
CA PRO A 9 -1.30 31.68 43.09
C PRO A 9 -1.03 31.32 41.63
N LYS A 10 -0.86 32.34 40.78
CA LYS A 10 -0.56 32.16 39.37
C LYS A 10 0.83 31.53 39.21
N LEU A 11 0.91 30.35 38.60
CA LEU A 11 2.18 29.77 38.14
C LEU A 11 2.59 30.47 36.83
N ILE A 12 3.70 31.22 36.85
CA ILE A 12 4.30 31.87 35.68
C ILE A 12 5.66 31.22 35.42
N LEU A 13 5.87 30.69 34.22
CA LEU A 13 7.18 30.25 33.73
C LEU A 13 7.75 31.34 32.83
N THR A 14 9.00 31.72 33.05
CA THR A 14 9.73 32.66 32.19
C THR A 14 10.60 31.87 31.23
N GLU A 15 10.54 32.21 29.95
CA GLU A 15 11.39 31.59 28.92
C GLU A 15 12.86 31.93 29.17
N GLY A 16 13.73 30.92 29.04
CA GLY A 16 15.16 31.10 29.24
C GLY A 16 16.00 29.95 28.72
N ALA A 17 17.32 30.02 28.97
CA ALA A 17 18.22 28.90 28.75
C ALA A 17 17.88 27.73 29.69
N PRO A 18 18.20 26.47 29.33
CA PRO A 18 17.99 25.33 30.21
C PRO A 18 18.63 25.56 31.60
N PRO A 19 17.90 25.25 32.69
CA PRO A 19 18.46 25.30 34.03
C PRO A 19 19.51 24.19 34.20
N ALA A 20 20.34 24.30 35.25
CA ALA A 20 21.26 23.22 35.61
C ALA A 20 20.49 21.92 35.93
N THR A 21 21.13 20.76 35.71
CA THR A 21 20.61 19.43 36.03
C THR A 21 20.02 19.41 37.46
N PRO A 22 18.79 18.90 37.64
CA PRO A 22 18.20 18.68 38.96
C PRO A 22 19.02 17.72 39.83
N ASP A 23 18.79 17.77 41.14
CA ASP A 23 19.37 16.78 42.05
C ASP A 23 18.74 15.40 41.81
N ALA A 24 19.45 14.34 42.22
CA ALA A 24 18.99 12.97 42.13
C ALA A 24 17.55 12.80 42.68
N GLY A 25 16.68 12.18 41.89
CA GLY A 25 15.27 11.95 42.22
C GLY A 25 14.34 13.15 42.02
N THR A 26 14.78 14.24 41.36
CA THR A 26 13.95 15.42 41.10
C THR A 26 13.85 15.76 39.61
N VAL A 27 12.77 16.45 39.23
CA VAL A 27 12.53 16.95 37.87
C VAL A 27 12.35 18.46 37.93
N LYS A 28 12.93 19.20 36.96
CA LYS A 28 12.68 20.64 36.78
C LYS A 28 11.74 20.87 35.60
N VAL A 29 10.69 21.68 35.81
CA VAL A 29 9.78 22.15 34.74
C VAL A 29 10.08 23.62 34.42
N TYR A 30 10.38 23.92 33.15
CA TYR A 30 10.77 25.28 32.72
C TYR A 30 10.37 25.57 31.27
N ALA A 31 10.23 26.85 30.91
CA ALA A 31 9.98 27.28 29.54
C ALA A 31 11.31 27.63 28.85
N LYS A 32 11.49 27.20 27.61
CA LYS A 32 12.64 27.58 26.79
C LYS A 32 12.28 28.74 25.87
N THR A 33 13.30 29.38 25.31
CA THR A 33 13.14 30.46 24.31
C THR A 33 12.49 30.00 23.00
N ASP A 34 12.14 28.72 22.86
CA ASP A 34 11.35 28.17 21.75
C ASP A 34 9.84 28.24 21.99
N GLY A 35 9.41 28.79 23.14
CA GLY A 35 8.01 28.93 23.52
C GLY A 35 7.35 27.65 24.05
N ALA A 36 8.12 26.56 24.24
CA ALA A 36 7.64 25.31 24.81
C ALA A 36 8.09 25.14 26.28
N VAL A 37 7.31 24.39 27.04
CA VAL A 37 7.66 23.95 28.40
C VAL A 37 8.36 22.61 28.30
N TYR A 38 9.34 22.34 29.16
CA TYR A 38 10.10 21.10 29.25
C TYR A 38 10.16 20.60 30.68
N ALA A 39 10.27 19.28 30.85
CA ALA A 39 10.72 18.59 32.06
C ALA A 39 12.16 18.12 31.85
N MET A 40 13.05 18.39 32.78
CA MET A 40 14.41 17.82 32.80
C MET A 40 14.53 16.83 33.96
N ASP A 41 15.00 15.62 33.70
CA ASP A 41 15.26 14.60 34.73
C ASP A 41 16.62 14.80 35.44
N ASP A 42 16.89 13.98 36.45
CA ASP A 42 18.12 14.05 37.27
C ASP A 42 19.39 13.58 36.53
N THR A 43 19.25 13.11 35.29
CA THR A 43 20.37 12.85 34.37
C THR A 43 20.63 14.01 33.41
N GLY A 44 19.76 15.03 33.43
CA GLY A 44 19.81 16.20 32.55
C GLY A 44 19.07 16.01 31.23
N ALA A 45 18.29 14.94 31.06
CA ALA A 45 17.53 14.71 29.83
C ALA A 45 16.30 15.62 29.78
N GLU A 46 16.19 16.46 28.74
CA GLU A 46 15.07 17.37 28.52
C GLU A 46 13.95 16.70 27.70
N THR A 47 12.70 16.76 28.20
CA THR A 47 11.48 16.26 27.55
C THR A 47 10.46 17.40 27.42
N PRO A 48 10.03 17.81 26.22
CA PRO A 48 9.01 18.85 26.07
C PRO A 48 7.67 18.42 26.68
N LEU A 49 7.12 19.27 27.54
CA LEU A 49 5.78 19.19 28.12
C LEU A 49 4.83 20.07 27.31
N GLY A 50 4.13 19.48 26.33
CA GLY A 50 3.15 20.20 25.51
C GLY A 50 3.68 20.74 24.18
N GLY A 51 4.97 20.50 23.86
CA GLY A 51 5.49 20.65 22.51
C GLY A 51 5.00 19.50 21.63
N GLY A 52 3.82 19.65 21.03
CA GLY A 52 3.38 18.81 19.93
C GLY A 52 4.25 19.06 18.70
N GLY A 53 5.52 18.66 18.74
CA GLY A 53 6.29 18.49 17.51
C GLY A 53 5.56 17.44 16.69
N GLY A 54 5.08 17.79 15.50
CA GLY A 54 4.55 16.84 14.51
C GLY A 54 3.86 15.61 15.11
N GLY A 55 2.78 15.80 15.87
CA GLY A 55 1.93 14.75 16.43
C GLY A 55 2.45 14.02 17.67
N SER A 56 2.20 14.56 18.87
CA SER A 56 2.12 13.78 20.13
C SER A 56 0.76 13.09 20.26
N GLY A 57 0.30 12.43 19.19
CA GLY A 57 -0.76 11.43 19.28
C GLY A 57 -0.13 10.07 19.56
N ASP A 58 -0.94 9.05 19.83
CA ASP A 58 -0.49 7.66 19.81
C ASP A 58 0.15 7.24 18.47
N VAL A 59 0.31 8.13 17.48
CA VAL A 59 0.76 7.87 16.11
C VAL A 59 1.83 8.88 15.69
N VAL A 60 3.05 8.40 15.44
CA VAL A 60 4.17 9.17 14.83
C VAL A 60 4.26 8.90 13.33
N GLY A 61 4.38 9.97 12.52
CA GLY A 61 4.50 9.96 11.05
C GLY A 61 5.88 9.54 10.50
N PRO A 62 6.01 9.22 9.19
CA PRO A 62 7.31 8.98 8.56
C PRO A 62 8.16 10.26 8.48
N SER A 63 9.49 10.12 8.35
CA SER A 63 10.43 11.25 8.23
C SER A 63 10.25 12.09 6.95
N SER A 64 9.54 11.54 5.96
CA SER A 64 9.08 12.22 4.75
C SER A 64 7.82 11.50 4.28
N ALA A 65 6.80 12.26 3.90
CA ALA A 65 5.60 11.75 3.24
C ALA A 65 5.42 12.49 1.92
N VAL A 66 4.93 11.79 0.90
CA VAL A 66 4.49 12.41 -0.36
C VAL A 66 2.98 12.68 -0.29
N ASP A 67 2.55 13.79 -0.88
CA ASP A 67 1.14 14.19 -0.93
C ASP A 67 0.22 13.08 -1.47
N ALA A 68 -1.01 13.03 -0.96
CA ALA A 68 -2.09 12.13 -1.38
C ALA A 68 -1.83 10.62 -1.23
N ARG A 69 -0.81 10.21 -0.46
CA ARG A 69 -0.56 8.80 -0.14
C ARG A 69 -1.33 8.31 1.06
N VAL A 70 -1.65 7.02 1.04
CA VAL A 70 -2.31 6.34 2.16
C VAL A 70 -1.29 6.08 3.26
N ALA A 71 -1.57 6.52 4.49
CA ALA A 71 -0.77 6.15 5.66
C ALA A 71 -1.13 4.73 6.13
N VAL A 72 -0.12 3.93 6.49
CA VAL A 72 -0.31 2.57 7.02
C VAL A 72 0.49 2.39 8.31
N PHE A 73 0.10 1.43 9.16
CA PHE A 73 0.86 1.14 10.38
C PHE A 73 2.25 0.59 10.09
N ASP A 74 3.21 0.98 10.93
CA ASP A 74 4.58 0.49 10.92
C ASP A 74 4.82 -0.42 12.13
N GLY A 75 4.58 -1.72 11.94
CA GLY A 75 4.66 -2.74 12.99
C GLY A 75 3.31 -3.03 13.66
N THR A 76 3.36 -3.71 14.81
CA THR A 76 2.17 -4.28 15.48
C THR A 76 1.69 -3.47 16.69
N SER A 77 2.44 -2.45 17.13
CA SER A 77 2.07 -1.64 18.28
C SER A 77 0.87 -0.72 18.01
N GLY A 78 0.56 -0.48 16.73
CA GLY A 78 -0.44 0.50 16.29
C GLY A 78 0.00 1.95 16.53
N LYS A 79 1.26 2.17 16.96
CA LYS A 79 1.74 3.49 17.40
C LYS A 79 2.60 4.25 16.38
N LEU A 80 3.05 3.57 15.34
CA LEU A 80 3.85 4.15 14.28
C LEU A 80 3.07 4.05 12.97
N ILE A 81 3.15 5.08 12.14
CA ILE A 81 2.67 5.04 10.76
C ILE A 81 3.81 5.32 9.79
N LYS A 82 3.68 4.81 8.57
CA LYS A 82 4.61 4.99 7.46
C LYS A 82 3.85 5.34 6.18
N ASP A 83 4.60 5.78 5.17
CA ASP A 83 4.10 5.92 3.80
C ASP A 83 3.67 4.54 3.26
N GLY A 84 2.41 4.43 2.83
CA GLY A 84 1.83 3.17 2.34
C GLY A 84 2.26 2.78 0.93
N GLY A 85 3.07 3.59 0.25
CA GLY A 85 3.58 3.28 -1.08
C GLY A 85 2.62 3.59 -2.22
N VAL A 86 1.33 3.84 -1.92
CA VAL A 86 0.25 4.04 -2.89
C VAL A 86 -0.50 5.35 -2.64
N THR A 87 -0.85 6.03 -3.72
CA THR A 87 -1.71 7.21 -3.70
C THR A 87 -3.19 6.83 -3.64
N VAL A 88 -4.02 7.74 -3.12
CA VAL A 88 -5.48 7.59 -3.15
C VAL A 88 -5.97 7.49 -4.60
N ASP A 89 -5.35 8.23 -5.53
CA ASP A 89 -5.70 8.19 -6.94
C ASP A 89 -5.40 6.83 -7.57
N GLU A 90 -4.26 6.20 -7.27
CA GLU A 90 -3.93 4.85 -7.73
C GLU A 90 -4.91 3.80 -7.19
N LEU A 91 -5.37 3.96 -5.95
CA LEU A 91 -6.39 3.09 -5.36
C LEU A 91 -7.75 3.28 -6.03
N VAL A 92 -8.16 4.54 -6.25
CA VAL A 92 -9.42 4.87 -6.91
C VAL A 92 -9.42 4.46 -8.37
N ALA A 93 -8.28 4.56 -9.06
CA ALA A 93 -8.11 4.10 -10.44
C ALA A 93 -8.38 2.59 -10.56
N GLN A 94 -7.80 1.77 -9.67
CA GLN A 94 -8.06 0.33 -9.62
C GLN A 94 -9.53 -0.02 -9.34
N ALA A 95 -10.29 0.88 -8.71
CA ALA A 95 -11.71 0.68 -8.41
C ALA A 95 -12.66 1.17 -9.52
N ARG A 96 -12.23 2.14 -10.34
CA ARG A 96 -13.09 2.83 -11.32
C ARG A 96 -12.83 2.43 -12.77
N THR A 97 -11.63 1.98 -13.08
CA THR A 97 -11.24 1.57 -14.42
C THR A 97 -10.59 0.19 -14.35
N SER A 98 -10.47 -0.47 -15.50
CA SER A 98 -9.54 -1.59 -15.66
C SER A 98 -8.29 -1.04 -16.33
N PRO A 99 -7.23 -0.64 -15.61
CA PRO A 99 -6.03 -0.12 -16.23
C PRO A 99 -5.48 -1.14 -17.22
N GLU A 100 -4.98 -0.67 -18.35
CA GLU A 100 -4.45 -1.54 -19.40
C GLU A 100 -2.94 -1.75 -19.23
N ASN A 101 -2.51 -2.99 -19.37
CA ASN A 101 -1.13 -3.38 -19.56
C ASN A 101 -0.98 -3.96 -20.98
N VAL A 102 -0.58 -3.10 -21.93
CA VAL A 102 -0.42 -3.49 -23.34
C VAL A 102 0.89 -4.25 -23.52
N GLN A 103 0.80 -5.45 -24.07
CA GLN A 103 1.92 -6.36 -24.31
C GLN A 103 2.09 -6.57 -25.81
N THR A 104 3.24 -6.16 -26.34
CA THR A 104 3.58 -6.27 -27.78
C THR A 104 4.58 -7.38 -28.09
N GLY A 105 5.09 -8.08 -27.08
CA GLY A 105 5.97 -9.24 -27.24
C GLY A 105 5.23 -10.51 -27.66
N THR A 106 5.98 -11.53 -28.09
CA THR A 106 5.43 -12.87 -28.38
C THR A 106 5.30 -13.74 -27.14
N ALA A 107 5.88 -13.31 -26.02
CA ALA A 107 5.77 -13.97 -24.72
C ALA A 107 5.59 -12.91 -23.63
N TYR A 108 4.67 -13.18 -22.71
CA TYR A 108 4.48 -12.40 -21.50
C TYR A 108 4.24 -13.34 -20.32
N THR A 109 4.87 -13.08 -19.17
CA THR A 109 4.56 -13.80 -17.92
C THR A 109 3.92 -12.80 -16.98
N LEU A 110 2.75 -13.14 -16.44
CA LEU A 110 2.02 -12.27 -15.54
C LEU A 110 2.87 -11.92 -14.31
N VAL A 111 2.74 -10.69 -13.86
CA VAL A 111 3.37 -10.18 -12.63
C VAL A 111 2.30 -9.71 -11.66
N LEU A 112 2.65 -9.55 -10.38
CA LEU A 112 1.68 -9.16 -9.35
C LEU A 112 0.92 -7.86 -9.69
N ALA A 113 1.59 -6.95 -10.39
CA ALA A 113 1.02 -5.68 -10.84
C ALA A 113 -0.07 -5.81 -11.93
N ASP A 114 -0.31 -6.99 -12.50
CA ASP A 114 -1.41 -7.26 -13.45
C ASP A 114 -2.74 -7.57 -12.75
N ALA A 115 -2.73 -7.74 -11.43
CA ALA A 115 -3.95 -7.98 -10.67
C ALA A 115 -4.99 -6.87 -10.97
N PHE A 116 -6.21 -7.29 -11.33
CA PHE A 116 -7.34 -6.42 -11.65
C PHE A 116 -7.14 -5.48 -12.85
N LYS A 117 -6.18 -5.80 -13.74
CA LYS A 117 -5.95 -5.09 -15.00
C LYS A 117 -6.48 -5.85 -16.21
N LEU A 118 -6.57 -5.13 -17.33
CA LEU A 118 -6.66 -5.72 -18.66
C LEU A 118 -5.25 -5.89 -19.24
N VAL A 119 -4.81 -7.12 -19.44
CA VAL A 119 -3.58 -7.45 -20.18
C VAL A 119 -3.93 -7.59 -21.66
N ALA A 120 -3.57 -6.57 -22.45
CA ALA A 120 -3.89 -6.49 -23.87
C ALA A 120 -2.73 -7.03 -24.70
N MET A 121 -2.87 -8.25 -25.22
CA MET A 121 -1.89 -8.92 -26.09
C MET A 121 -2.01 -8.37 -27.52
N ASN A 122 -1.21 -7.36 -27.83
CA ASN A 122 -1.18 -6.66 -29.11
C ASN A 122 0.04 -7.08 -29.95
N ASN A 123 0.01 -8.30 -30.46
CA ASN A 123 1.03 -8.83 -31.36
C ASN A 123 0.40 -9.48 -32.60
N ALA A 124 0.93 -9.22 -33.79
CA ALA A 124 0.43 -9.79 -35.05
C ALA A 124 0.84 -11.27 -35.25
N SER A 125 1.87 -11.73 -34.54
CA SER A 125 2.33 -13.12 -34.52
C SER A 125 1.72 -13.88 -33.35
N PRO A 126 1.58 -15.23 -33.46
CA PRO A 126 1.17 -16.07 -32.33
C PRO A 126 2.00 -15.76 -31.09
N ASN A 127 1.31 -15.60 -29.96
CA ASN A 127 1.92 -15.15 -28.71
C ASN A 127 1.41 -15.97 -27.53
N THR A 128 2.20 -16.00 -26.46
CA THR A 128 1.90 -16.76 -25.25
C THR A 128 1.87 -15.86 -24.02
N LEU A 129 0.79 -15.93 -23.25
CA LEU A 129 0.68 -15.33 -21.93
C LEU A 129 0.77 -16.45 -20.89
N THR A 130 1.73 -16.36 -19.98
CA THR A 130 2.01 -17.41 -18.98
C THR A 130 1.49 -17.00 -17.61
N VAL A 131 0.72 -17.89 -17.00
CA VAL A 131 0.37 -17.82 -15.57
C VAL A 131 1.54 -18.42 -14.77
N PRO A 132 2.30 -17.63 -13.99
CA PRO A 132 3.43 -18.13 -13.23
C PRO A 132 3.00 -19.01 -12.04
N PRO A 133 3.89 -19.91 -11.55
CA PRO A 133 3.65 -20.60 -10.29
C PRO A 133 3.56 -19.61 -9.13
N ASN A 134 2.74 -19.95 -8.13
CA ASN A 134 2.50 -19.15 -6.93
C ASN A 134 3.79 -18.87 -6.14
N SER A 135 4.77 -19.79 -6.22
CA SER A 135 6.08 -19.62 -5.58
C SER A 135 6.92 -18.49 -6.19
N ALA A 136 6.69 -18.15 -7.47
CA ALA A 136 7.39 -17.06 -8.16
C ALA A 136 6.59 -15.75 -8.09
N VAL A 137 5.27 -15.82 -8.28
CA VAL A 137 4.36 -14.66 -8.20
C VAL A 137 3.09 -15.06 -7.44
N ALA A 138 3.05 -14.67 -6.15
CA ALA A 138 1.98 -15.04 -5.23
C ALA A 138 0.76 -14.11 -5.36
N PHE A 139 -0.02 -14.25 -6.44
CA PHE A 139 -1.33 -13.58 -6.53
C PHE A 139 -2.26 -14.03 -5.38
N PRO A 140 -2.98 -13.14 -4.69
CA PRO A 140 -4.02 -13.54 -3.75
C PRO A 140 -5.13 -14.37 -4.40
N VAL A 141 -5.73 -15.30 -3.66
CA VAL A 141 -6.94 -16.00 -4.13
C VAL A 141 -8.05 -14.98 -4.36
N GLY A 142 -8.80 -15.13 -5.45
CA GLY A 142 -9.82 -14.17 -5.88
C GLY A 142 -9.31 -13.08 -6.83
N THR A 143 -8.00 -12.97 -7.07
CA THR A 143 -7.48 -12.08 -8.12
C THR A 143 -8.12 -12.42 -9.46
N ARG A 144 -8.57 -11.37 -10.16
CA ARG A 144 -9.04 -11.43 -11.54
C ARG A 144 -8.07 -10.69 -12.45
N ILE A 145 -7.84 -11.20 -13.64
CA ILE A 145 -7.03 -10.54 -14.67
C ILE A 145 -7.79 -10.70 -15.99
N ASP A 146 -8.20 -9.59 -16.57
CA ASP A 146 -8.85 -9.59 -17.87
C ASP A 146 -7.77 -9.64 -18.95
N LEU A 147 -8.05 -10.32 -20.04
CA LEU A 147 -7.15 -10.56 -21.16
C LEU A 147 -7.84 -10.12 -22.44
N SER A 148 -7.08 -9.54 -23.37
CA SER A 148 -7.56 -9.34 -24.74
C SER A 148 -6.52 -9.71 -25.77
N GLN A 149 -6.97 -10.33 -26.86
CA GLN A 149 -6.15 -10.53 -28.06
C GLN A 149 -6.40 -9.36 -29.01
N ASP A 150 -5.68 -8.26 -28.83
CA ASP A 150 -5.87 -7.06 -29.67
C ASP A 150 -5.15 -7.19 -31.02
N GLY A 151 -4.02 -7.92 -31.03
CA GLY A 151 -3.28 -8.23 -32.24
C GLY A 151 -3.89 -9.40 -33.03
N ALA A 152 -3.54 -9.49 -34.32
CA ALA A 152 -4.00 -10.58 -35.18
C ALA A 152 -3.45 -11.97 -34.78
N GLY A 153 -2.35 -12.00 -34.05
CA GLY A 153 -1.71 -13.23 -33.60
C GLY A 153 -2.50 -13.92 -32.49
N GLN A 154 -2.69 -15.23 -32.62
CA GLN A 154 -3.41 -16.01 -31.63
C GLN A 154 -2.72 -15.94 -30.27
N THR A 155 -3.45 -15.52 -29.24
CA THR A 155 -2.99 -15.53 -27.85
C THR A 155 -3.30 -16.89 -27.22
N THR A 156 -2.25 -17.60 -26.81
CA THR A 156 -2.33 -18.85 -26.04
C THR A 156 -2.01 -18.57 -24.58
N ILE A 157 -2.85 -19.07 -23.67
CA ILE A 157 -2.61 -19.02 -22.24
C ILE A 157 -1.84 -20.27 -21.83
N ALA A 158 -0.68 -20.09 -21.25
CA ALA A 158 0.17 -21.17 -20.78
C ALA A 158 0.15 -21.27 -19.26
N ALA A 159 0.05 -22.50 -18.76
CA ALA A 159 0.28 -22.80 -17.36
C ALA A 159 1.78 -22.90 -17.10
N GLY A 160 2.29 -22.13 -16.13
CA GLY A 160 3.63 -22.33 -15.59
C GLY A 160 3.76 -23.66 -14.85
N ALA A 161 4.96 -23.97 -14.35
CA ALA A 161 5.22 -25.24 -13.67
C ALA A 161 4.27 -25.47 -12.48
N GLY A 162 3.52 -26.57 -12.49
CA GLY A 162 2.57 -26.91 -11.42
C GLY A 162 1.23 -26.16 -11.46
N VAL A 163 1.08 -25.17 -12.35
CA VAL A 163 -0.17 -24.43 -12.50
C VAL A 163 -1.22 -25.28 -13.23
N THR A 164 -2.45 -25.26 -12.73
CA THR A 164 -3.63 -25.82 -13.38
C THR A 164 -4.56 -24.68 -13.78
N ILE A 165 -4.91 -24.62 -15.08
CA ILE A 165 -5.91 -23.69 -15.62
C ILE A 165 -7.14 -24.51 -16.03
N ARG A 166 -8.28 -24.23 -15.41
CA ARG A 166 -9.55 -24.92 -15.66
C ARG A 166 -10.39 -24.09 -16.61
N THR A 167 -10.86 -24.73 -17.68
CA THR A 167 -11.79 -24.14 -18.64
C THR A 167 -12.53 -25.28 -19.33
N PRO A 168 -13.81 -25.10 -19.72
CA PRO A 168 -14.50 -26.07 -20.57
C PRO A 168 -14.02 -26.03 -22.02
N GLU A 169 -13.24 -24.99 -22.39
CA GLU A 169 -12.77 -24.75 -23.76
C GLU A 169 -11.27 -25.00 -23.89
N THR A 170 -10.63 -24.52 -24.96
CA THR A 170 -9.17 -24.52 -25.06
C THR A 170 -8.53 -23.34 -24.32
N LEU A 171 -7.19 -23.37 -24.17
CA LEU A 171 -6.42 -22.27 -23.60
C LEU A 171 -6.05 -21.18 -24.62
N LYS A 172 -6.85 -21.01 -25.68
CA LYS A 172 -6.62 -19.97 -26.71
C LYS A 172 -7.77 -18.99 -26.71
N ILE A 173 -7.48 -17.69 -26.73
CA ILE A 173 -8.51 -16.68 -27.02
C ILE A 173 -8.92 -16.87 -28.48
N ARG A 174 -10.22 -16.99 -28.78
CA ARG A 174 -10.74 -17.48 -30.08
C ARG A 174 -10.20 -16.74 -31.30
N LYS A 175 -10.23 -15.40 -31.27
CA LYS A 175 -9.86 -14.55 -32.41
C LYS A 175 -9.49 -13.14 -31.95
N GLN A 176 -9.02 -12.32 -32.89
CA GLN A 176 -8.75 -10.91 -32.65
C GLN A 176 -9.99 -10.22 -32.04
N TYR A 177 -9.73 -9.37 -31.05
CA TYR A 177 -10.70 -8.71 -30.15
C TYR A 177 -11.48 -9.64 -29.21
N GLY A 178 -11.13 -10.93 -29.18
CA GLY A 178 -11.60 -11.84 -28.14
C GLY A 178 -11.07 -11.42 -26.77
N LYS A 179 -11.92 -11.57 -25.75
CA LYS A 179 -11.57 -11.29 -24.36
C LYS A 179 -11.84 -12.51 -23.49
N ALA A 180 -10.98 -12.71 -22.51
CA ALA A 180 -11.10 -13.77 -21.51
C ALA A 180 -10.68 -13.24 -20.14
N THR A 181 -11.04 -13.93 -19.07
CA THR A 181 -10.68 -13.55 -17.71
C THR A 181 -10.07 -14.75 -17.01
N LEU A 182 -8.92 -14.53 -16.37
CA LEU A 182 -8.33 -15.45 -15.41
C LEU A 182 -8.83 -15.13 -14.01
N ILE A 183 -9.25 -16.15 -13.25
CA ILE A 183 -9.73 -16.02 -11.87
C ILE A 183 -8.95 -17.00 -10.98
N LYS A 184 -8.20 -16.49 -10.01
CA LYS A 184 -7.45 -17.36 -9.08
C LYS A 184 -8.37 -18.02 -8.07
N ARG A 185 -8.34 -19.36 -8.00
CA ARG A 185 -9.22 -20.17 -7.14
C ARG A 185 -8.53 -20.76 -5.92
N ALA A 186 -7.27 -21.12 -6.07
CA ALA A 186 -6.42 -21.66 -5.01
C ALA A 186 -4.93 -21.45 -5.37
N THR A 187 -4.03 -21.95 -4.53
CA THR A 187 -2.61 -22.10 -4.89
C THR A 187 -2.51 -22.86 -6.21
N ASP A 188 -1.79 -22.27 -7.18
CA ASP A 188 -1.55 -22.82 -8.52
C ASP A 188 -2.80 -23.24 -9.31
N THR A 189 -4.00 -22.81 -8.91
CA THR A 189 -5.26 -23.16 -9.59
C THR A 189 -6.01 -21.91 -10.03
N TRP A 190 -6.32 -21.85 -11.33
CA TRP A 190 -7.01 -20.74 -11.97
C TRP A 190 -8.18 -21.25 -12.82
N ASP A 191 -9.23 -20.44 -12.92
CA ASP A 191 -10.25 -20.59 -13.95
C ASP A 191 -9.94 -19.64 -15.11
N LEU A 192 -10.19 -20.08 -16.34
CA LEU A 192 -10.14 -19.27 -17.55
C LEU A 192 -11.50 -19.32 -18.23
N GLU A 193 -12.13 -18.16 -18.37
CA GLU A 193 -13.49 -18.03 -18.93
C GLU A 193 -13.52 -16.91 -19.97
N GLY A 194 -14.43 -16.99 -20.95
CA GLY A 194 -14.66 -15.93 -21.94
C GLY A 194 -14.70 -16.44 -23.38
N ASN A 195 -14.28 -15.59 -24.32
CA ASN A 195 -14.29 -15.90 -25.76
C ASN A 195 -13.08 -16.76 -26.15
N LEU A 196 -13.12 -18.02 -25.77
CA LEU A 196 -12.06 -19.01 -25.99
C LEU A 196 -12.36 -19.87 -27.21
N GLU A 197 -11.32 -20.35 -27.89
CA GLU A 197 -11.47 -21.29 -29.00
C GLU A 197 -12.13 -22.58 -28.50
N ALA A 198 -13.15 -23.03 -29.23
CA ALA A 198 -13.99 -24.13 -28.79
C ALA A 198 -13.20 -25.45 -28.76
N THR A 199 -13.49 -26.33 -27.81
CA THR A 199 -13.05 -27.73 -27.95
C THR A 199 -13.76 -28.39 -29.14
N PRO A 200 -13.05 -29.19 -29.97
CA PRO A 200 -13.66 -29.97 -31.05
C PRO A 200 -14.76 -30.93 -30.58
#